data_AF-A0A059B0U5-F1
#
_entry.id   AF-A0A059B0U5-F1
#
_cell.length_a   1.000
_cell.length_b   1.000
_cell.length_c   1.000
_cell.angle_alpha   90.00
_cell.angle_beta   90.00
_cell.angle_gamma   90.00
#
_symmetry.space_group_name_H-M   'P 1'
#
loop_
_entity.id
_entity.type
_entity.pdbx_description
1 polymer ?
#
loop_
_entity_poly.entity_id
_entity_poly.type
_entity_poly.pdbx_seq_one_letter_code
_entity_poly.pdbx_strand_id
1 'polypeptide(L)'
;MNPLWQQKKPREFCKANNVIITAFSPLGARGANWGTNEVMDNESLKEIAKARGKSIAQVCLRWLYEQGVTFVVKSFKKERLKENLGIFDWELT
;
A
#
# COMPACT_ATOMS: atom_id res chain seq x y z
N MET A 1 2.65 6.41 -4.04
CA MET A 1 2.78 6.50 -2.56
C MET A 1 2.72 5.09 -2.04
N ASN A 2 3.59 4.76 -1.08
CA ASN A 2 3.68 3.46 -0.42
C ASN A 2 4.30 3.65 0.98
N PRO A 3 4.42 2.62 1.83
CA PRO A 3 4.95 2.77 3.19
C PRO A 3 6.37 3.36 3.27
N LEU A 4 7.21 3.17 2.25
CA LEU A 4 8.58 3.72 2.18
C LEU A 4 8.63 5.12 1.53
N TRP A 5 7.58 5.52 0.80
CA TRP A 5 7.44 6.84 0.20
C TRP A 5 6.06 7.44 0.50
N GLN A 6 5.93 7.99 1.71
CA GLN A 6 4.64 8.29 2.35
C GLN A 6 4.00 9.63 1.93
N GLN A 7 4.72 10.48 1.20
CA GLN A 7 4.21 11.75 0.66
C GLN A 7 3.52 12.65 1.70
N LYS A 8 4.05 12.76 2.93
CA LYS A 8 3.38 13.50 4.05
C LYS A 8 3.01 14.95 3.67
N LYS A 9 3.97 15.73 3.16
CA LYS A 9 3.74 17.12 2.75
C LYS A 9 2.68 17.26 1.64
N PRO A 10 2.77 16.53 0.51
CA PRO A 10 1.68 16.52 -0.48
C PRO A 10 0.32 16.11 0.09
N ARG A 11 0.27 15.14 1.01
CA ARG A 11 -0.99 14.70 1.64
C ARG A 11 -1.64 15.80 2.46
N GLU A 12 -0.88 16.49 3.28
CA GLU A 12 -1.38 17.60 4.08
C GLU A 12 -1.90 18.73 3.18
N PHE A 13 -1.15 19.09 2.14
CA PHE A 13 -1.57 20.08 1.16
C PHE A 13 -2.87 19.69 0.44
N CYS A 14 -2.94 18.48 -0.11
CA CYS A 14 -4.12 18.01 -0.82
C CYS A 14 -5.35 17.94 0.12
N LYS A 15 -5.17 17.47 1.36
CA LYS A 15 -6.24 17.45 2.37
C LYS A 15 -6.76 18.85 2.68
N ALA A 16 -5.88 19.83 2.86
CA ALA A 16 -6.27 21.22 3.11
C ALA A 16 -7.04 21.86 1.93
N ASN A 17 -6.87 21.33 0.72
CA ASN A 17 -7.48 21.83 -0.51
C ASN A 17 -8.62 20.93 -1.03
N ASN A 18 -9.13 19.98 -0.24
CA ASN A 18 -10.18 19.04 -0.64
C ASN A 18 -9.84 18.22 -1.91
N VAL A 19 -8.56 17.92 -2.12
CA VAL A 19 -8.07 17.08 -3.22
C VAL A 19 -7.80 15.68 -2.70
N ILE A 20 -8.45 14.67 -3.31
CA ILE A 20 -8.20 13.27 -2.99
C ILE A 20 -6.95 12.78 -3.73
N ILE A 21 -6.00 12.21 -2.99
CA ILE A 21 -4.82 11.58 -3.58
C ILE A 21 -5.15 10.14 -3.98
N THR A 22 -4.80 9.78 -5.22
CA THR A 22 -4.75 8.39 -5.67
C THR A 22 -3.31 7.90 -5.71
N ALA A 23 -2.96 6.91 -4.89
CA ALA A 23 -1.63 6.34 -4.84
C ALA A 23 -1.39 5.36 -6.01
N PHE A 24 -0.40 5.68 -6.84
CA PHE A 24 0.21 4.76 -7.80
C PHE A 24 1.42 4.03 -7.18
N SER A 25 1.71 2.82 -7.69
CA SER A 25 2.75 1.90 -7.20
C SER A 25 2.69 1.64 -5.68
N PRO A 26 1.53 1.19 -5.15
CA PRO A 26 1.34 0.98 -3.71
C PRO A 26 2.23 -0.12 -3.13
N LEU A 27 2.67 -1.07 -3.98
CA LEU A 27 3.53 -2.19 -3.62
C LEU A 27 4.98 -1.99 -4.10
N GLY A 28 5.37 -0.74 -4.30
CA GLY A 28 6.59 -0.39 -5.03
C GLY A 28 6.46 -0.66 -6.52
N ALA A 29 7.60 -0.91 -7.17
CA ALA A 29 7.70 -1.09 -8.61
C ALA A 29 8.34 -2.45 -8.94
N ARG A 30 7.87 -3.48 -8.23
CA ARG A 30 8.36 -4.85 -8.35
C ARG A 30 8.26 -5.35 -9.79
N GLY A 31 9.42 -5.69 -10.36
CA GLY A 31 9.55 -6.20 -11.73
C GLY A 31 9.52 -5.13 -12.83
N ALA A 32 9.52 -3.84 -12.47
CA ALA A 32 9.74 -2.76 -13.42
C ALA A 32 11.23 -2.40 -13.48
N ASN A 33 11.75 -2.08 -14.66
CA ASN A 33 13.17 -1.74 -14.86
C ASN A 33 13.60 -0.46 -14.12
N TRP A 34 12.65 0.41 -13.80
CA TRP A 34 12.85 1.67 -13.06
C TRP A 34 12.57 1.52 -11.55
N GLY A 35 12.25 0.31 -11.10
CA GLY A 35 11.68 0.05 -9.79
C GLY A 35 12.54 -0.79 -8.86
N THR A 36 12.22 -0.74 -7.57
CA THR A 36 12.83 -1.58 -6.53
C THR A 36 11.79 -2.52 -5.91
N ASN A 37 12.28 -3.61 -5.30
CA ASN A 37 11.48 -4.52 -4.47
C ASN A 37 11.47 -4.14 -2.99
N GLU A 38 12.07 -3.01 -2.60
CA GLU A 38 12.32 -2.65 -1.20
C GLU A 38 11.04 -2.64 -0.35
N VAL A 39 9.91 -2.22 -0.92
CA VAL A 39 8.61 -2.27 -0.22
C VAL A 39 8.21 -3.71 0.12
N MET A 40 8.42 -4.65 -0.80
CA MET A 40 8.07 -6.06 -0.60
C MET A 40 9.10 -6.82 0.25
N ASP A 41 10.34 -6.32 0.30
CA ASP A 41 11.44 -6.95 1.03
C ASP A 41 11.69 -6.32 2.41
N ASN A 42 10.99 -5.23 2.76
CA ASN A 42 11.15 -4.54 4.04
C ASN A 42 10.79 -5.43 5.24
N GLU A 43 11.73 -5.57 6.19
CA GLU A 43 11.57 -6.45 7.35
C GLU A 43 10.44 -6.01 8.29
N SER A 44 10.30 -4.71 8.57
CA SER A 44 9.19 -4.23 9.40
C SER A 44 7.82 -4.56 8.79
N LEU A 45 7.68 -4.45 7.48
CA LEU A 45 6.45 -4.85 6.80
C LEU A 45 6.21 -6.37 6.85
N LYS A 46 7.26 -7.20 6.78
CA LYS A 46 7.17 -8.66 6.98
C LYS A 46 6.71 -9.01 8.40
N GLU A 47 7.26 -8.34 9.41
CA GLU A 47 6.88 -8.54 10.82
C GLU A 47 5.42 -8.18 11.06
N ILE A 48 4.97 -7.03 10.54
CA ILE A 48 3.57 -6.60 10.63
C ILE A 48 2.66 -7.60 9.89
N ALA A 49 3.03 -8.02 8.68
CA ALA A 49 2.28 -8.99 7.91
C ALA A 49 2.12 -10.32 8.68
N LYS A 50 3.20 -10.81 9.29
CA LYS A 50 3.19 -12.00 10.14
C LYS A 50 2.28 -11.82 11.36
N ALA A 51 2.40 -10.71 12.07
CA ALA A 51 1.59 -10.43 13.26
C ALA A 51 0.08 -10.35 12.95
N ARG A 52 -0.29 -9.86 11.75
CA ARG A 52 -1.68 -9.75 11.31
C ARG A 52 -2.22 -11.02 10.64
N GLY A 53 -1.35 -11.98 10.31
CA GLY A 53 -1.72 -13.13 9.49
C GLY A 53 -2.16 -12.71 8.07
N LYS A 54 -1.51 -11.69 7.51
CA LYS A 54 -1.83 -11.10 6.19
C LYS A 54 -0.61 -11.07 5.29
N SER A 55 -0.81 -10.81 4.00
CA SER A 55 0.32 -10.59 3.08
C SER A 55 0.90 -9.18 3.24
N ILE A 56 2.16 -9.00 2.84
CA ILE A 56 2.81 -7.68 2.79
C ILE A 56 2.02 -6.72 1.90
N ALA A 57 1.43 -7.25 0.82
CA ALA A 57 0.60 -6.46 -0.08
C ALA A 57 -0.65 -5.94 0.64
N GLN A 58 -1.34 -6.80 1.39
CA GLN A 58 -2.50 -6.40 2.18
C GLN A 58 -2.13 -5.35 3.24
N VAL A 59 -0.98 -5.49 3.91
CA VAL A 59 -0.47 -4.48 4.86
C VAL A 59 -0.26 -3.13 4.18
N CYS A 60 0.40 -3.10 3.01
CA CYS A 60 0.63 -1.85 2.28
C CYS A 60 -0.67 -1.18 1.84
N LEU A 61 -1.63 -1.96 1.34
CA LEU A 61 -2.92 -1.45 0.87
C LEU A 61 -3.81 -0.99 2.04
N ARG A 62 -3.82 -1.75 3.15
CA ARG A 62 -4.50 -1.35 4.38
C ARG A 62 -3.93 -0.05 4.94
N TRP A 63 -2.61 0.10 4.92
CA TRP A 63 -1.95 1.32 5.35
C TRP A 63 -2.41 2.53 4.52
N LEU A 64 -2.45 2.39 3.19
CA LEU A 64 -2.96 3.45 2.30
C LEU A 64 -4.42 3.80 2.60
N TYR A 65 -5.26 2.78 2.80
CA TYR A 65 -6.66 2.96 3.18
C TYR A 65 -6.79 3.77 4.49
N GLU A 66 -6.04 3.41 5.52
CA GLU A 66 -6.03 4.11 6.82
C GLU A 66 -5.43 5.53 6.74
N GLN A 67 -4.59 5.82 5.74
CA GLN A 67 -4.14 7.20 5.47
C GLN A 67 -5.21 8.07 4.80
N GLY A 68 -6.40 7.54 4.49
CA GLY A 68 -7.48 8.27 3.84
C GLY A 68 -7.22 8.61 2.37
N VAL A 69 -6.39 7.82 1.69
CA VAL A 69 -6.11 7.98 0.25
C VAL A 69 -6.74 6.84 -0.55
N THR A 70 -7.05 7.10 -1.83
CA THR A 70 -7.39 6.02 -2.77
C THR A 70 -6.11 5.45 -3.37
N PHE A 71 -6.19 4.29 -4.03
CA PHE A 71 -5.01 3.65 -4.62
C PHE A 71 -5.38 2.75 -5.78
N VAL A 72 -4.42 2.58 -6.69
CA VAL A 72 -4.51 1.66 -7.84
C VAL A 72 -3.43 0.59 -7.73
N VAL A 73 -3.85 -0.66 -7.54
CA VAL A 73 -2.96 -1.81 -7.48
C VAL A 73 -3.20 -2.72 -8.67
N LYS A 74 -2.12 -3.10 -9.35
CA LYS A 74 -2.17 -3.96 -10.53
C LYS A 74 -1.81 -5.40 -10.18
N SER A 75 -2.60 -6.34 -10.69
CA SER A 75 -2.25 -7.76 -10.72
C SER A 75 -2.85 -8.41 -11.96
N PHE A 76 -2.16 -9.41 -12.50
CA PHE A 76 -2.69 -10.29 -13.54
C PHE A 76 -3.09 -11.68 -13.00
N LYS A 77 -2.86 -11.92 -11.69
CA LYS A 77 -3.21 -13.18 -11.02
C LYS A 77 -4.51 -13.00 -10.26
N LYS A 78 -5.48 -13.88 -10.51
CA LYS A 78 -6.84 -13.83 -9.94
C LYS A 78 -6.79 -13.92 -8.41
N GLU A 79 -5.91 -14.75 -7.87
CA GLU A 79 -5.73 -14.98 -6.44
C GLU A 79 -5.28 -13.70 -5.76
N ARG A 80 -4.31 -12.99 -6.35
CA ARG A 80 -3.83 -11.69 -5.85
C ARG A 80 -4.86 -10.57 -6.00
N LEU A 81 -5.68 -10.60 -7.07
CA LEU A 81 -6.77 -9.64 -7.20
C LEU A 81 -7.78 -9.79 -6.06
N LYS A 82 -8.14 -11.03 -5.71
CA LYS A 82 -8.98 -11.32 -4.54
C LYS A 82 -8.30 -10.91 -3.23
N GLU A 83 -7.02 -11.26 -3.06
CA GLU A 83 -6.24 -10.90 -1.86
C GLU A 83 -6.17 -9.37 -1.65
N ASN A 84 -5.95 -8.60 -2.72
CA ASN A 84 -5.89 -7.14 -2.68
C ASN A 84 -7.20 -6.48 -2.20
N LEU A 85 -8.33 -7.16 -2.37
CA LEU A 85 -9.64 -6.69 -1.89
C LEU A 85 -9.90 -7.08 -0.41
N GLY A 86 -9.16 -8.05 0.12
CA GLY A 86 -9.29 -8.56 1.50
C GLY A 86 -8.61 -7.67 2.55
N ILE A 87 -8.86 -6.36 2.51
CA ILE A 87 -8.21 -5.35 3.36
C ILE A 87 -9.19 -4.57 4.25
N PHE A 88 -10.50 -4.80 4.11
CA PHE A 88 -11.52 -3.95 4.75
C PHE A 88 -12.00 -4.48 6.09
N ASP A 89 -11.84 -5.77 6.35
CA ASP A 89 -12.37 -6.52 7.50
C ASP A 89 -11.38 -6.62 8.70
N TRP A 90 -10.24 -5.92 8.65
CA TRP A 90 -9.21 -5.92 9.69
C TRP A 90 -8.37 -4.64 9.65
N GLU A 91 -7.66 -4.28 10.72
CA GLU A 91 -6.87 -3.05 10.84
C GLU A 91 -5.42 -3.27 11.32
N LEU A 92 -4.54 -2.26 11.12
CA LEU A 92 -3.10 -2.39 11.37
C LEU A 92 -2.67 -2.27 12.83
N THR A 93 -3.54 -1.80 13.74
CA THR A 93 -3.36 -1.40 15.16
C THR A 93 -2.01 -0.79 15.53
#